data_AF-A0A6A5WLM1-F1
#
_entry.id   AF-A0A6A5WLM1-F1
#
_cell.length_a   1.000
_cell.length_b   1.000
_cell.length_c   1.000
_cell.angle_alpha   90.00
_cell.angle_beta   90.00
_cell.angle_gamma   90.00
#
_symmetry.space_group_name_H-M   'P 1'
#
loop_
_entity.id
_entity.type
_entity.pdbx_description
1 polymer ?
#
loop_
_entity_poly.entity_id
_entity_poly.type
_entity_poly.pdbx_seq_one_letter_code
_entity_poly.pdbx_strand_id
1 'polypeptide(L)'
;MYRVDYRRLQRRVKGVPSQSARPPTNQRLDPTQLAALELYIKRLNNISMPPLIFIWRAAAEQIRQATTPPGTILLPLGRDFFKRYIAMNSNKIRKIKQKSKDIERVVSQERDIVKDFFTKYREAIEKLSIQ
;
A
#
# COMPACT_ATOMS: atom_id res chain seq x y z
N MET A 1 6.94 -45.48 -23.03
CA MET A 1 7.03 -44.37 -24.00
C MET A 1 6.41 -43.13 -23.35
N TYR A 2 7.21 -42.10 -23.02
CA TYR A 2 6.68 -40.92 -22.33
C TYR A 2 5.79 -40.12 -23.30
N ARG A 3 4.47 -40.04 -23.01
CA ARG A 3 3.48 -39.26 -23.78
C ARG A 3 3.69 -37.74 -23.61
N VAL A 4 4.84 -37.24 -24.02
CA VAL A 4 5.17 -35.81 -23.95
C VAL A 4 4.95 -35.21 -25.33
N ASP A 5 4.11 -34.18 -25.41
CA ASP A 5 3.82 -33.45 -26.65
C ASP A 5 5.12 -32.93 -27.30
N TYR A 6 5.37 -33.33 -28.54
CA TYR A 6 6.51 -32.94 -29.35
C TYR A 6 6.69 -31.42 -29.42
N ARG A 7 5.59 -30.66 -29.51
CA ARG A 7 5.65 -29.19 -29.52
C ARG A 7 6.19 -28.63 -28.22
N ARG A 8 5.89 -29.28 -27.09
CA ARG A 8 6.37 -28.88 -25.76
C ARG A 8 7.88 -29.16 -25.61
N LEU A 9 8.36 -30.28 -26.15
CA LEU A 9 9.78 -30.62 -26.23
C LEU A 9 10.54 -29.63 -27.12
N GLN A 10 10.05 -29.38 -28.34
CA GLN A 10 10.69 -28.45 -29.27
C GLN A 10 10.80 -27.04 -28.70
N ARG A 11 9.78 -26.55 -27.98
CA ARG A 11 9.84 -25.25 -27.29
C ARG A 11 10.89 -25.22 -26.19
N ARG A 12 11.03 -26.30 -25.41
CA ARG A 12 12.08 -26.42 -24.37
C ARG A 12 13.48 -26.42 -24.97
N VAL A 13 13.69 -27.17 -26.06
CA VAL A 13 14.97 -27.20 -26.80
C VAL A 13 15.32 -25.80 -27.34
N LYS A 14 14.31 -25.05 -27.82
CA LYS A 14 14.47 -23.66 -28.26
C LYS A 14 14.61 -22.63 -27.12
N GLY A 15 14.77 -23.08 -25.87
CA GLY A 15 14.96 -22.20 -24.71
C GLY A 15 13.72 -21.40 -24.31
N VAL A 16 12.52 -21.75 -24.80
CA VAL A 16 11.30 -21.02 -24.44
C VAL A 16 10.94 -21.36 -22.99
N PRO A 17 10.92 -20.37 -22.08
CA PRO A 17 10.58 -20.62 -20.68
C PRO A 17 9.14 -21.13 -20.55
N SER A 18 8.98 -22.08 -19.64
CA SER A 18 7.67 -22.59 -19.25
C SER A 18 6.76 -21.44 -18.79
N GLN A 19 5.45 -21.59 -18.95
CA GLN A 19 4.48 -20.54 -18.60
C GLN A 19 4.65 -20.01 -17.16
N SER A 20 5.06 -20.88 -16.23
CA SER A 20 5.36 -20.54 -14.84
C SER A 20 6.59 -19.65 -14.62
N ALA A 21 7.54 -19.66 -15.56
CA ALA A 21 8.78 -18.88 -15.47
C ALA A 21 8.68 -17.52 -16.17
N ARG A 22 7.53 -17.21 -16.79
CA ARG A 22 7.31 -15.92 -17.46
C ARG A 22 6.93 -14.87 -16.42
N PRO A 23 7.47 -13.64 -16.50
CA PRO A 23 6.98 -12.56 -15.67
C PRO A 23 5.48 -12.34 -15.98
N PRO A 24 4.66 -11.97 -14.99
CA PRO A 24 3.24 -11.74 -15.21
C PRO A 24 3.08 -10.65 -16.27
N THR A 25 2.36 -10.94 -17.36
CA THR A 25 2.17 -10.02 -18.50
C THR A 25 1.64 -8.64 -18.10
N ASN A 26 1.00 -8.54 -16.93
CA ASN A 26 0.41 -7.31 -16.40
C ASN A 26 1.13 -6.74 -15.16
N GLN A 27 2.36 -7.17 -14.88
CA GLN A 27 3.17 -6.59 -13.81
C GLN A 27 3.73 -5.24 -14.28
N ARG A 28 3.16 -4.15 -13.75
CA ARG A 28 3.50 -2.76 -14.17
C ARG A 28 4.53 -2.07 -13.28
N LEU A 29 4.96 -2.72 -12.19
CA LEU A 29 6.02 -2.23 -11.32
C LEU A 29 7.28 -3.07 -11.55
N ASP A 30 8.38 -2.36 -11.76
CA ASP A 30 9.72 -2.94 -11.81
C ASP A 30 10.13 -3.53 -10.44
N PRO A 31 11.00 -4.56 -10.38
CA PRO A 31 11.53 -5.07 -9.11
C PRO A 31 12.09 -3.98 -8.18
N THR A 32 12.73 -2.94 -8.71
CA THR A 32 13.26 -1.83 -7.90
C THR A 32 12.13 -1.00 -7.26
N GLN A 33 11.08 -0.70 -8.04
CA GLN A 33 9.89 0.01 -7.57
C GLN A 33 9.12 -0.81 -6.53
N LEU A 34 9.05 -2.14 -6.72
CA LEU A 34 8.47 -3.06 -5.74
C LEU A 34 9.25 -3.06 -4.42
N ALA A 35 10.59 -3.11 -4.47
CA ALA A 35 11.41 -3.06 -3.27
C ALA A 35 11.24 -1.73 -2.51
N ALA A 36 11.17 -0.61 -3.23
CA ALA A 36 10.89 0.70 -2.64
C ALA A 36 9.51 0.74 -1.96
N LEU A 37 8.50 0.14 -2.59
CA LEU A 37 7.15 0.04 -2.04
C LEU A 37 7.11 -0.82 -0.77
N GLU A 38 7.86 -1.93 -0.72
CA GLU A 38 7.98 -2.75 0.49
C GLU A 38 8.67 -2.01 1.63
N LEU A 39 9.73 -1.24 1.35
CA LEU A 39 10.39 -0.39 2.34
C LEU A 39 9.44 0.68 2.89
N TYR A 40 8.62 1.29 2.04
CA TYR A 40 7.60 2.24 2.45
C TYR A 40 6.59 1.61 3.43
N ILE A 41 6.06 0.42 3.11
CA ILE A 41 5.14 -0.30 4.00
C ILE A 41 5.83 -0.66 5.32
N LYS A 42 7.10 -1.11 5.26
CA LYS A 42 7.88 -1.43 6.47
C LYS A 42 8.05 -0.20 7.36
N ARG A 43 8.35 0.96 6.78
CA ARG A 43 8.45 2.22 7.53
C ARG A 43 7.14 2.61 8.19
N LEU A 44 6.02 2.47 7.48
CA LEU A 44 4.68 2.73 8.02
C LEU A 44 4.32 1.79 9.17
N ASN A 45 4.65 0.51 9.05
CA ASN A 45 4.47 -0.45 10.13
C ASN A 45 5.32 -0.09 11.37
N ASN A 46 6.55 0.39 11.18
CA ASN A 46 7.40 0.82 12.28
C ASN A 46 6.85 2.05 13.03
N ILE A 47 6.05 2.89 12.38
CA ILE A 47 5.36 4.03 13.00
C ILE A 47 3.94 3.63 13.48
N SER A 48 3.64 2.32 13.47
CA SER A 48 2.33 1.79 13.85
C SER A 48 1.15 2.34 13.03
N MET A 49 1.42 2.74 11.79
CA MET A 49 0.43 3.28 10.86
C MET A 49 0.34 2.43 9.59
N PRO A 50 -0.13 1.18 9.67
CA PRO A 50 -0.20 0.29 8.52
C PRO A 50 -1.09 0.91 7.41
N PRO A 51 -0.64 0.91 6.13
CA PRO A 51 -1.35 1.60 5.06
C PRO A 51 -2.65 0.89 4.67
N LEU A 52 -3.64 1.69 4.32
CA LEU A 52 -4.84 1.22 3.61
C LEU A 52 -4.53 0.94 2.13
N ILE A 53 -5.35 0.11 1.49
CA ILE A 53 -5.12 -0.30 0.08
C ILE A 53 -5.04 0.91 -0.86
N PHE A 54 -5.85 1.95 -0.64
CA PHE A 54 -5.81 3.14 -1.50
C PHE A 54 -4.53 3.96 -1.30
N ILE A 55 -4.04 4.08 -0.07
CA ILE A 55 -2.76 4.76 0.25
C ILE A 55 -1.62 3.98 -0.40
N TRP A 56 -1.65 2.66 -0.29
CA TRP A 56 -0.66 1.78 -0.90
C TRP A 56 -0.65 1.92 -2.43
N ARG A 57 -1.83 2.03 -3.05
CA ARG A 57 -1.96 2.30 -4.49
C ARG A 57 -1.42 3.67 -4.88
N ALA A 58 -1.74 4.72 -4.12
CA ALA A 58 -1.23 6.06 -4.36
C ALA A 58 0.30 6.11 -4.26
N ALA A 59 0.88 5.48 -3.23
CA ALA A 59 2.33 5.39 -3.07
C ALA A 59 3.00 4.65 -4.23
N ALA A 60 2.41 3.55 -4.70
CA ALA A 60 2.93 2.82 -5.87
C ALA A 60 2.92 3.66 -7.15
N GLU A 61 1.85 4.42 -7.39
CA GLU A 61 1.78 5.35 -8.53
C GLU A 61 2.81 6.47 -8.40
N GLN A 62 2.98 7.05 -7.20
CA GLN A 62 3.96 8.10 -6.95
C GLN A 62 5.40 7.60 -7.18
N ILE A 63 5.75 6.43 -6.65
CA ILE A 63 7.07 5.81 -6.88
C ILE A 63 7.30 5.63 -8.38
N ARG A 64 6.28 5.18 -9.11
CA ARG A 64 6.38 4.98 -10.55
C ARG A 64 6.55 6.30 -11.30
N GLN A 65 5.75 7.32 -10.99
CA GLN A 65 5.87 8.65 -11.58
C GLN A 65 7.23 9.28 -11.31
N ALA A 66 7.77 9.12 -10.10
CA ALA A 66 9.07 9.69 -9.73
C ALA A 66 10.27 8.98 -10.39
N THR A 67 10.14 7.70 -10.71
CA THR A 67 11.22 6.89 -11.33
C THR A 67 11.12 6.81 -12.84
N THR A 68 10.00 7.22 -13.43
CA THR A 68 9.83 7.20 -14.89
C THR A 68 10.24 8.54 -15.48
N PRO A 69 11.00 8.57 -16.59
CA PRO A 69 11.40 9.81 -17.24
C PRO A 69 10.20 10.72 -17.60
N PRO A 70 10.38 12.06 -17.56
CA PRO A 70 9.34 12.99 -17.99
C PRO A 70 9.01 12.77 -19.47
N GLY A 71 7.71 12.73 -19.80
CA GLY A 71 7.21 12.57 -21.17
C GLY A 71 6.68 11.16 -21.52
N THR A 72 6.88 10.17 -20.65
CA THR A 72 6.28 8.84 -20.85
C THR A 72 4.82 8.80 -20.40
N ILE A 73 3.93 8.28 -21.24
CA ILE A 73 2.52 8.06 -20.87
C ILE A 73 2.42 6.79 -20.04
N LEU A 74 2.21 6.94 -18.74
CA LEU A 74 2.04 5.83 -17.81
C LEU A 74 0.58 5.37 -17.73
N LEU A 75 0.30 4.14 -18.16
CA LEU A 75 -1.00 3.49 -17.95
C LEU A 75 -1.20 3.20 -16.45
N PRO A 76 -2.35 3.48 -15.83
CA PRO A 76 -2.55 3.33 -14.37
C PRO A 76 -2.32 1.89 -13.89
N LEU A 77 -1.87 1.65 -12.67
CA LEU A 77 -1.77 0.30 -12.11
C LEU A 77 -3.12 -0.43 -12.24
N GLY A 78 -3.07 -1.69 -12.67
CA GLY A 78 -4.27 -2.50 -12.84
C GLY A 78 -5.06 -2.66 -11.54
N ARG A 79 -6.39 -2.64 -11.62
CA ARG A 79 -7.30 -2.69 -10.47
C ARG A 79 -6.98 -3.81 -9.48
N ASP A 80 -6.70 -5.01 -10.00
CA ASP A 80 -6.45 -6.21 -9.19
C ASP A 80 -4.98 -6.46 -8.85
N PHE A 81 -4.08 -5.52 -9.16
CA PHE A 81 -2.65 -5.68 -8.89
C PHE A 81 -2.40 -6.04 -7.42
N PHE A 82 -2.91 -5.23 -6.49
CA PHE A 82 -2.71 -5.45 -5.06
C PHE A 82 -3.40 -6.71 -4.55
N LYS A 83 -4.58 -7.04 -5.10
CA LYS A 83 -5.28 -8.29 -4.75
C LYS A 83 -4.42 -9.50 -5.11
N ARG A 84 -3.84 -9.53 -6.31
CA ARG A 84 -2.94 -10.60 -6.76
C ARG A 84 -1.62 -10.60 -5.99
N TYR A 85 -1.05 -9.43 -5.73
CA TYR A 85 0.20 -9.31 -4.98
C TYR A 85 0.09 -9.89 -3.58
N ILE A 86 -0.98 -9.57 -2.86
CA ILE A 86 -1.20 -10.09 -1.51
C ILE A 86 -1.49 -11.59 -1.53
N ALA A 87 -2.21 -12.09 -2.54
CA ALA A 87 -2.45 -13.52 -2.69
C ALA A 87 -1.14 -14.30 -2.95
N MET A 88 -0.25 -13.75 -3.78
CA MET A 88 1.05 -14.35 -4.08
C MET A 88 2.03 -14.27 -2.89
N ASN A 89 1.94 -13.21 -2.09
CA ASN A 89 2.79 -12.97 -0.92
C ASN A 89 2.05 -13.18 0.41
N SER A 90 1.10 -14.09 0.46
CA SER A 90 0.24 -14.35 1.64
C SER A 90 1.04 -14.74 2.89
N ASN A 91 2.21 -15.37 2.70
CA ASN A 91 3.11 -15.75 3.79
C ASN A 91 3.81 -14.54 4.44
N LYS A 92 3.95 -13.42 3.70
CA LYS A 92 4.67 -12.22 4.16
C LYS A 92 3.72 -11.09 4.58
N ILE A 93 2.56 -10.99 3.92
CA ILE A 93 1.63 -9.86 4.10
C ILE A 93 0.36 -10.35 4.75
N ARG A 94 0.06 -9.83 5.94
CA ARG A 94 -1.20 -10.08 6.66
C ARG A 94 -2.14 -8.89 6.50
N LYS A 95 -3.37 -9.15 6.08
CA LYS A 95 -4.45 -8.15 6.13
C LYS A 95 -5.05 -8.14 7.53
N ILE A 96 -5.17 -6.96 8.11
CA ILE A 96 -5.80 -6.76 9.42
C ILE A 96 -7.05 -5.93 9.22
N LYS A 97 -8.17 -6.35 9.81
CA LYS A 97 -9.39 -5.54 9.83
C LYS A 97 -9.15 -4.32 10.70
N GLN A 98 -9.29 -3.13 10.13
CA GLN A 98 -9.20 -1.89 10.89
C GLN A 98 -10.36 -1.84 11.89
N LYS A 99 -10.05 -1.63 13.18
CA LYS A 99 -11.07 -1.37 14.19
C LYS A 99 -11.69 0.00 13.92
N SER A 100 -13.00 0.13 14.12
CA SER A 100 -13.65 1.45 14.09
C SER A 100 -12.98 2.33 15.12
N LYS A 101 -12.67 3.57 14.73
CA LYS A 101 -12.23 4.57 15.69
C LYS A 101 -13.46 5.04 16.45
N ASP A 102 -13.32 5.20 17.75
CA ASP A 102 -14.33 5.87 18.57
C ASP A 102 -14.36 7.35 18.18
N ILE A 103 -15.50 7.82 17.66
CA ILE A 103 -15.64 9.15 17.07
C ILE A 103 -15.39 10.22 18.12
N GLU A 104 -15.93 10.05 19.33
CA GLU A 104 -15.73 11.00 20.43
C GLU A 104 -14.26 11.11 20.82
N ARG A 105 -13.54 9.99 20.79
CA ARG A 105 -12.09 9.97 21.03
C ARG A 105 -11.28 10.65 19.93
N VAL A 106 -11.73 10.57 18.67
CA VAL A 106 -11.04 11.25 17.55
C VAL A 106 -11.32 12.75 17.59
N VAL A 107 -12.57 13.13 17.83
CA VAL A 107 -13.02 14.52 17.92
C VAL A 107 -12.35 15.23 19.10
N SER A 108 -12.25 14.59 20.28
CA SER A 108 -11.52 15.16 21.43
C SER A 108 -10.02 15.32 21.24
N GLN A 109 -9.44 14.76 20.17
CA GLN A 109 -8.04 14.95 19.78
C GLN A 109 -7.86 16.06 18.73
N GLU A 110 -8.95 16.63 18.20
CA GLU A 110 -8.85 17.75 17.27
C GLU A 110 -8.33 18.99 18.00
N ARG A 111 -7.32 19.61 17.42
CA ARG A 111 -6.58 20.72 18.03
C ARG A 111 -7.49 21.88 18.40
N ASP A 112 -8.48 22.17 17.56
CA ASP A 112 -9.41 23.27 17.76
C ASP A 112 -10.35 23.00 18.94
N ILE A 113 -10.80 21.75 19.10
CA ILE A 113 -11.66 21.33 20.22
C ILE A 113 -10.90 21.36 21.55
N VAL A 114 -9.64 20.89 21.54
CA VAL A 114 -8.76 20.97 22.71
C VAL A 114 -8.51 22.44 23.07
N LYS A 115 -8.23 23.29 22.08
CA LYS A 115 -8.01 24.72 22.30
C LYS A 115 -9.26 25.37 22.89
N ASP A 116 -10.42 25.16 22.28
CA ASP A 116 -11.71 25.69 22.73
C ASP A 116 -12.07 25.29 24.15
N PHE A 117 -11.77 24.03 24.53
CA PHE A 117 -11.94 23.57 25.90
C PHE A 117 -11.11 24.41 26.88
N PHE A 118 -9.82 24.64 26.57
CA PHE A 118 -8.94 25.44 27.44
C PHE A 118 -9.33 26.93 27.47
N THR A 119 -9.81 27.50 26.37
CA THR A 119 -10.32 28.89 26.37
C THR A 119 -11.55 29.01 27.25
N LYS A 120 -12.54 28.13 27.10
CA LYS A 120 -13.75 28.11 27.95
C LYS A 120 -13.42 27.88 29.42
N TYR A 121 -12.45 27.01 29.69
CA TYR A 121 -11.99 26.74 31.06
C TYR A 121 -11.34 27.97 31.69
N ARG A 122 -10.52 28.71 30.94
CA ARG A 122 -9.93 29.98 31.41
C ARG A 122 -11.01 31.02 31.72
N GLU A 123 -11.98 31.19 30.83
CA GLU A 123 -13.11 32.11 31.05
C GLU A 123 -13.95 31.72 32.27
N ALA A 124 -14.11 30.42 32.53
CA ALA A 124 -14.84 29.92 33.70
C ALA A 124 -14.09 30.20 35.01
N ILE A 125 -12.76 30.02 35.02
CA ILE A 125 -11.90 30.36 36.15
C ILE A 125 -12.01 31.85 36.48
N GLU A 126 -11.90 32.72 35.47
CA GLU A 126 -12.00 34.18 35.64
C GLU A 126 -13.37 34.59 36.18
N LYS A 127 -14.46 34.00 35.69
CA LYS A 127 -15.82 34.29 36.17
C LYS A 127 -16.09 33.80 37.59
N LEU A 128 -15.54 32.66 37.97
CA LEU A 128 -15.80 32.03 39.28
C LEU A 128 -14.77 32.42 40.36
N SER A 129 -13.75 33.21 40.01
CA SER A 129 -12.67 33.62 40.94
C SER A 129 -12.02 32.44 41.67
N ILE A 130 -11.93 31.29 40.99
CA ILE A 130 -11.32 30.08 41.55
C ILE A 130 -9.80 30.21 41.34
N GLN A 131 -9.04 30.31 42.43
CA GLN A 131 -7.58 30.34 42.43
C GLN A 131 -6.98 28.94 42.24
#